data_AF-A0A3D1T8K7-F1
#
_entry.id   AF-A0A3D1T8K7-F1
#
_cell.length_a   1.000
_cell.length_b   1.000
_cell.length_c   1.000
_cell.angle_alpha   90.00
_cell.angle_beta   90.00
_cell.angle_gamma   90.00
#
_symmetry.space_group_name_H-M   'P 1'
#
loop_
_entity.id
_entity.type
_entity.pdbx_description
1 polymer ?
#
loop_
_entity_poly.entity_id
_entity_poly.type
_entity_poly.pdbx_seq_one_letter_code
_entity_poly.pdbx_strand_id
1 'polypeptide(L)'
;MHAFWAALLAWVVILILLAVSLLLLRRQIIKFLFANFTKVLMTDNYVENLAEMYAVIFKLTPQLLLECELRSATGKSLERPFGTALRFSKWEYLFFNPVYLARMPLADGLSAGTDVVI
;
A
#
# COMPACT_ATOMS: atom_id res chain seq x y z
N MET A 1 -19.80 53.72 26.34
CA MET A 1 -20.02 53.12 25.01
C MET A 1 -18.83 53.26 24.05
N HIS A 2 -18.00 54.30 24.12
CA HIS A 2 -16.84 54.48 23.22
C HIS A 2 -15.70 53.45 23.38
N ALA A 3 -15.46 52.97 24.62
CA ALA A 3 -14.41 51.99 24.90
C ALA A 3 -14.65 50.61 24.23
N PHE A 4 -15.93 50.21 24.09
CA PHE A 4 -16.30 48.95 23.46
C PHE A 4 -15.97 48.93 21.95
N TRP A 5 -16.30 50.02 21.25
CA TRP A 5 -16.01 50.16 19.82
C TRP A 5 -14.51 50.24 19.53
N ALA A 6 -13.74 50.91 20.40
CA ALA A 6 -12.28 50.94 20.29
C ALA A 6 -11.65 49.55 20.45
N ALA A 7 -12.13 48.75 21.40
CA ALA A 7 -11.65 47.37 21.62
C ALA A 7 -11.95 46.45 20.43
N LEU A 8 -13.13 46.61 19.80
CA LEU A 8 -13.52 45.83 18.63
C LEU A 8 -12.63 46.16 17.42
N LEU A 9 -12.35 47.45 17.17
CA LEU A 9 -11.44 47.88 16.11
C LEU A 9 -10.01 47.36 16.33
N ALA A 10 -9.51 47.39 17.56
CA ALA A 10 -8.19 46.86 17.89
C ALA A 10 -8.08 45.35 17.57
N TRP A 11 -9.10 44.56 17.90
CA TRP A 11 -9.16 43.14 17.56
C TRP A 11 -9.15 42.89 16.06
N VAL A 12 -9.90 43.67 15.28
CA VAL A 12 -9.91 43.57 13.82
C VAL A 12 -8.54 43.87 13.24
N VAL A 13 -7.85 44.91 13.74
CA VAL A 13 -6.48 45.25 13.30
C VAL A 13 -5.49 44.14 13.64
N ILE A 14 -5.57 43.56 14.83
CA ILE A 14 -4.72 42.44 15.24
C ILE A 14 -4.94 41.23 14.33
N LEU A 15 -6.20 40.88 14.04
CA LEU A 15 -6.53 39.77 13.14
C LEU A 15 -6.00 40.00 11.73
N ILE A 16 -6.07 41.23 11.21
CA ILE A 16 -5.53 41.60 9.90
C ILE A 16 -4.00 41.47 9.90
N LEU A 17 -3.31 41.97 10.92
CA LEU A 17 -1.86 41.87 11.03
C LEU A 17 -1.40 40.40 11.12
N LEU A 18 -2.13 39.56 11.86
CA LEU A 18 -1.84 38.14 11.99
C LEU A 18 -2.09 37.39 10.67
N ALA A 19 -3.19 37.71 9.97
CA ALA A 19 -3.48 37.15 8.65
C ALA A 19 -2.43 37.55 7.60
N VAL A 20 -2.01 38.82 7.58
CA VAL A 20 -0.95 39.30 6.68
C VAL A 20 0.38 38.61 6.97
N SER A 21 0.74 38.46 8.26
CA SER A 21 1.93 37.73 8.68
C SER A 21 1.93 36.27 8.20
N LEU A 22 0.82 35.55 8.39
CA LEU A 22 0.64 34.18 7.89
C LEU A 22 0.72 34.11 6.36
N LEU A 23 0.13 35.06 5.64
CA LEU A 23 0.16 35.11 4.18
C LEU A 23 1.55 35.37 3.62
N LEU A 24 2.39 36.15 4.32
CA LEU A 24 3.78 36.40 3.93
C LEU A 24 4.68 35.19 4.19
N LEU A 25 4.49 34.53 5.33
CA LEU A 25 5.28 33.36 5.73
C LEU A 25 4.81 32.05 5.09
N ARG A 26 3.66 32.03 4.39
CA ARG A 26 3.08 30.81 3.79
C ARG A 26 4.08 29.98 2.99
N ARG A 27 4.94 30.64 2.19
CA ARG A 27 5.90 29.96 1.32
C ARG A 27 7.01 29.27 2.13
N GLN A 28 7.44 29.87 3.23
CA GLN A 28 8.48 29.30 4.10
C GLN A 28 7.93 28.12 4.89
N ILE A 29 6.72 28.26 5.43
CA ILE A 29 6.03 27.19 6.17
C ILE A 29 5.82 25.96 5.28
N ILE A 30 5.29 26.16 4.07
CA ILE A 30 5.08 25.09 3.10
C ILE A 30 6.42 24.41 2.78
N LYS A 31 7.47 25.17 2.44
CA LYS A 31 8.78 24.60 2.13
C LYS A 31 9.36 23.79 3.29
N PHE A 32 9.28 24.31 4.51
CA PHE A 32 9.79 23.63 5.69
C PHE A 32 9.04 22.32 5.95
N LEU A 33 7.70 22.36 5.92
CA LEU A 33 6.86 21.19 6.14
C LEU A 33 7.12 20.12 5.08
N PHE A 34 7.12 20.51 3.80
CA PHE A 34 7.35 19.58 2.69
C PHE A 34 8.78 19.02 2.72
N ALA A 35 9.80 19.83 2.96
CA ALA A 35 11.18 19.35 3.01
C ALA A 35 11.42 18.36 4.15
N ASN A 36 10.83 18.62 5.32
CA ASN A 36 10.95 17.69 6.45
C ASN A 36 10.18 16.40 6.18
N PHE A 37 8.95 16.51 5.66
CA PHE A 37 8.12 15.37 5.30
C PHE A 37 8.80 14.47 4.24
N THR A 38 9.30 15.06 3.15
CA THR A 38 9.98 14.28 2.10
C THR A 38 11.29 13.67 2.59
N LYS A 39 12.02 14.37 3.47
CA LYS A 39 13.24 13.82 4.08
C LYS A 39 12.95 12.56 4.89
N VAL A 40 11.94 12.60 5.77
CA VAL A 40 11.48 11.45 6.57
C VAL A 40 11.08 10.30 5.64
N LEU A 41 10.20 10.59 4.67
CA LEU A 41 9.70 9.57 3.73
C LEU A 41 10.80 8.89 2.89
N MET A 42 11.88 9.61 2.55
CA MET A 42 12.93 9.10 1.66
C MET A 42 14.19 8.61 2.36
N THR A 43 14.45 9.04 3.59
CA THR A 43 15.73 8.78 4.29
C THR A 43 15.58 7.80 5.45
N ASP A 44 14.37 7.57 5.94
CA ASP A 44 14.14 6.65 7.05
C ASP A 44 14.49 5.21 6.69
N ASN A 45 14.89 4.45 7.71
CA ASN A 45 15.23 3.04 7.57
C ASN A 45 14.06 2.24 7.00
N TYR A 46 14.37 1.28 6.12
CA TYR A 46 13.39 0.46 5.39
C TYR A 46 12.30 -0.14 6.29
N VAL A 47 12.66 -0.59 7.50
CA VAL A 47 11.74 -1.23 8.45
C VAL A 47 10.67 -0.26 8.98
N GLU A 48 10.98 1.02 9.10
CA GLU A 48 10.09 2.04 9.69
C GLU A 48 9.47 2.97 8.63
N ASN A 49 9.89 2.83 7.38
CA ASN A 49 9.54 3.79 6.33
C ASN A 49 8.06 3.65 5.91
N LEU A 50 7.31 4.74 6.06
CA LEU A 50 5.92 4.84 5.63
C LEU A 50 5.72 4.60 4.12
N ALA A 51 6.71 4.94 3.28
CA ALA A 51 6.68 4.68 1.84
C ALA A 51 6.66 3.18 1.53
N GLU A 52 7.41 2.39 2.30
CA GLU A 52 7.43 0.93 2.15
C GLU A 52 6.10 0.33 2.59
N MET A 53 5.56 0.80 3.71
CA MET A 53 4.22 0.39 4.15
C MET A 53 3.16 0.64 3.06
N TYR A 54 3.24 1.78 2.36
CA TYR A 54 2.39 2.05 1.20
C TYR A 54 2.58 1.00 0.09
N ALA A 55 3.81 0.73 -0.35
CA ALA A 55 4.08 -0.26 -1.39
C ALA A 55 3.57 -1.68 -1.00
N VAL A 56 3.75 -2.06 0.26
CA VAL A 56 3.28 -3.35 0.80
C VAL A 56 1.76 -3.43 0.80
N ILE A 57 1.06 -2.38 1.22
CA ILE A 57 -0.41 -2.33 1.21
C ILE A 57 -0.96 -2.49 -0.21
N PHE A 58 -0.35 -1.84 -1.20
CA PHE A 58 -0.77 -1.97 -2.60
C PHE A 58 -0.48 -3.35 -3.18
N LYS A 59 0.61 -4.00 -2.76
CA LYS A 59 0.98 -5.35 -3.23
C LYS A 59 0.14 -6.46 -2.61
N LEU A 60 -0.13 -6.39 -1.31
CA LEU A 60 -0.79 -7.47 -0.56
C LEU A 60 -2.28 -7.24 -0.35
N THR A 61 -2.80 -6.03 -0.58
CA THR A 61 -4.10 -5.53 -0.12
C THR A 61 -4.17 -5.35 1.40
N PRO A 62 -4.89 -4.33 1.91
CA PRO A 62 -4.97 -4.04 3.36
C PRO A 62 -5.44 -5.23 4.21
N GLN A 63 -6.34 -6.06 3.67
CA GLN A 63 -6.87 -7.20 4.39
C GLN A 63 -5.79 -8.24 4.71
N LEU A 64 -4.97 -8.64 3.71
CA LEU A 64 -3.90 -9.61 3.97
C LEU A 64 -2.83 -9.05 4.90
N LEU A 65 -2.54 -7.76 4.82
CA LEU A 65 -1.60 -7.12 5.75
C LEU A 65 -2.08 -7.30 7.21
N LEU A 66 -3.33 -6.97 7.49
CA LEU A 66 -3.91 -7.11 8.82
C LEU A 66 -3.95 -8.58 9.27
N GLU A 67 -4.30 -9.50 8.38
CA GLU A 67 -4.27 -10.91 8.74
C GLU A 67 -2.84 -11.43 8.98
N CYS A 68 -1.83 -10.91 8.26
CA CYS A 68 -0.43 -11.25 8.50
C CYS A 68 0.02 -10.78 9.88
N GLU A 69 -0.36 -9.56 10.30
CA GLU A 69 -0.09 -9.05 11.65
C GLU A 69 -0.81 -9.86 12.73
N LEU A 70 -2.06 -10.25 12.51
CA LEU A 70 -2.78 -11.12 13.45
C LEU A 70 -2.12 -12.51 13.55
N ARG A 71 -1.65 -13.08 12.44
CA ARG A 71 -0.93 -14.36 12.42
C ARG A 71 0.45 -14.24 13.07
N SER A 72 1.16 -13.13 12.89
CA SER A 72 2.47 -12.91 13.52
C SER A 72 2.33 -12.77 15.05
N ALA A 73 1.32 -12.02 15.51
CA ALA A 73 1.09 -11.78 16.93
C ALA A 73 0.56 -13.02 17.68
N THR A 74 -0.35 -13.78 17.07
CA THR A 74 -0.97 -14.96 17.71
C THR A 74 -0.19 -16.25 17.51
N GLY A 75 0.69 -16.32 16.51
CA GLY A 75 1.42 -17.54 16.12
C GLY A 75 0.52 -18.65 15.58
N LYS A 76 -0.74 -18.35 15.24
CA LYS A 76 -1.74 -19.33 14.76
C LYS A 76 -2.27 -18.90 13.40
N SER A 77 -2.70 -19.87 12.61
CA SER A 77 -3.42 -19.57 11.36
C SER A 77 -4.78 -18.96 11.70
N LEU A 78 -5.09 -17.81 11.10
CA LEU A 78 -6.41 -17.19 11.23
C LEU A 78 -7.47 -18.04 10.50
N GLU A 79 -8.54 -18.38 11.21
CA GLU A 79 -9.71 -19.05 10.63
C GLU A 79 -10.48 -18.06 9.76
N ARG A 80 -10.70 -18.40 8.48
CA ARG A 80 -11.58 -17.65 7.60
C ARG A 80 -12.94 -18.33 7.60
N PRO A 81 -13.97 -17.78 8.29
CA PRO A 81 -15.30 -18.39 8.31
C PRO A 81 -15.97 -18.38 6.93
N PHE A 82 -15.52 -17.47 6.06
CA PHE A 82 -16.01 -17.33 4.69
C PHE A 82 -14.83 -17.42 3.71
N GLY A 83 -14.91 -18.33 2.74
CA GLY A 83 -13.90 -18.58 1.71
C GLY A 83 -12.85 -19.63 2.09
N THR A 84 -12.14 -20.16 1.09
CA THR A 84 -11.16 -21.23 1.27
C THR A 84 -9.80 -20.68 1.70
N ALA A 85 -9.15 -21.31 2.69
CA ALA A 85 -7.77 -21.00 3.09
C ALA A 85 -6.74 -21.42 2.02
N LEU A 86 -7.09 -22.37 1.16
CA LEU A 86 -6.29 -22.83 0.03
C LEU A 86 -6.20 -21.73 -1.01
N ARG A 87 -4.98 -21.23 -1.24
CA ARG A 87 -4.63 -20.43 -2.40
C ARG A 87 -3.91 -21.32 -3.40
N PHE A 88 -4.57 -21.60 -4.52
CA PHE A 88 -3.94 -22.30 -5.63
C PHE A 88 -3.05 -21.34 -6.42
N SER A 89 -1.92 -21.85 -6.92
CA SER A 89 -1.11 -21.18 -7.93
C SER A 89 -1.94 -20.98 -9.20
N LYS A 90 -1.66 -19.91 -9.97
CA LYS A 90 -2.34 -19.69 -11.26
C LYS A 90 -2.22 -20.90 -12.19
N TRP A 91 -1.11 -21.64 -12.10
CA TRP A 91 -0.83 -22.85 -12.86
C TRP A 91 -1.69 -24.05 -12.45
N GLU A 92 -2.14 -24.11 -11.20
CA GLU A 92 -3.01 -25.19 -10.70
C GLU A 92 -4.45 -25.06 -11.21
N TYR A 93 -4.80 -23.90 -11.77
CA TYR A 93 -6.05 -23.73 -12.52
C TYR A 93 -5.94 -24.20 -13.99
N LEU A 94 -4.74 -24.55 -14.46
CA LEU A 94 -4.54 -25.02 -15.82
C LEU A 94 -4.77 -26.53 -15.88
N PHE A 95 -5.99 -26.92 -16.25
CA PHE A 95 -6.32 -28.32 -16.51
C PHE A 95 -6.06 -28.65 -17.97
N PHE A 96 -5.15 -29.58 -18.24
CA PHE A 96 -4.95 -30.12 -19.58
C PHE A 96 -6.01 -31.18 -19.87
N ASN A 97 -6.67 -31.07 -21.02
CA ASN A 97 -7.57 -32.11 -21.48
C ASN A 97 -6.75 -33.37 -21.79
N PRO A 98 -7.02 -34.53 -21.16
CA PRO A 98 -6.29 -35.76 -21.46
C PRO A 98 -6.51 -36.17 -22.92
N VAL A 99 -5.41 -36.28 -23.67
CA VAL A 99 -5.45 -36.64 -25.11
C VAL A 99 -5.81 -38.12 -25.32
N TYR A 100 -5.85 -38.92 -24.26
CA TYR A 100 -6.11 -40.37 -24.31
C TYR A 100 -7.51 -40.75 -24.82
N LEU A 101 -8.43 -39.79 -24.93
CA LEU A 101 -9.73 -40.00 -25.56
C LEU A 101 -9.67 -40.02 -27.10
N ALA A 102 -8.61 -39.45 -27.69
CA ALA A 102 -8.45 -39.32 -29.13
C ALA A 102 -7.24 -40.09 -29.69
N ARG A 103 -6.20 -40.33 -28.87
CA ARG A 103 -4.99 -41.05 -29.28
C ARG A 103 -4.53 -42.05 -28.22
N MET A 104 -4.04 -43.20 -28.67
CA MET A 104 -3.39 -44.16 -27.78
C MET A 104 -2.06 -43.61 -27.26
N PRO A 105 -1.62 -44.01 -26.05
CA PRO A 105 -0.31 -43.64 -25.51
C PRO A 105 0.82 -44.18 -26.40
N LEU A 106 2.01 -43.57 -26.27
CA LEU A 106 3.23 -44.11 -26.86
C LEU A 106 3.50 -45.51 -26.30
N ALA A 107 4.00 -46.41 -27.14
CA ALA A 107 4.39 -47.74 -26.69
C ALA A 107 5.63 -47.66 -25.76
N ASP A 108 5.74 -48.62 -24.85
CA ASP A 108 6.83 -48.69 -23.88
C ASP A 108 8.19 -48.73 -24.58
N GLY A 109 9.11 -47.89 -24.12
CA GLY A 109 10.48 -47.79 -24.63
C GLY A 109 10.69 -46.78 -25.77
N LEU A 110 9.64 -46.09 -26.23
CA LEU A 110 9.77 -44.99 -27.21
C LEU A 110 9.94 -43.64 -26.52
N SER A 111 10.91 -42.83 -26.96
CA SER A 111 11.12 -41.47 -26.47
C SER A 111 10.24 -40.45 -27.19
N ALA A 112 9.62 -39.53 -26.44
CA ALA A 112 8.91 -38.39 -27.03
C ALA A 112 9.92 -37.35 -27.54
N GLY A 113 9.78 -36.92 -28.80
CA GLY A 113 10.58 -35.83 -29.36
C GLY A 113 10.24 -34.51 -28.66
N THR A 114 11.24 -33.89 -28.04
CA THR A 114 11.10 -32.61 -27.33
C THR A 114 11.98 -31.51 -27.93
N ASP A 115 12.58 -31.78 -29.09
CA ASP A 115 13.43 -30.83 -29.79
C ASP A 115 12.60 -29.65 -30.30
N VAL A 116 13.09 -28.44 -30.05
CA VAL A 116 12.48 -27.19 -30.50
C VAL A 116 13.57 -26.34 -31.15
N VAL A 117 13.26 -25.75 -32.31
CA VAL A 117 14.10 -24.71 -32.92
C VAL A 117 13.62 -23.37 -32.38
N ILE A 118 14.49 -22.67 -31.63
CA ILE A 118 14.22 -21.36 -31.03
C ILE A 118 14.86 -20.27 -31.88
#